data_AF-A0A7C3L396-F1
#
_entry.id   AF-A0A7C3L396-F1
#
_cell.length_a   1.000
_cell.length_b   1.000
_cell.length_c   1.000
_cell.angle_alpha   90.00
_cell.angle_beta   90.00
_cell.angle_gamma   90.00
#
_symmetry.space_group_name_H-M   'P 1'
#
loop_
_entity.id
_entity.type
_entity.pdbx_description
1 polymer ?
#
loop_
_entity_poly.entity_id
_entity_poly.type
_entity_poly.pdbx_seq_one_letter_code
_entity_poly.pdbx_strand_id
1 'polypeptide(L)'
;MFLYNIDDLQQVVESNMKQRLKEAAKAETIVAEEVQTLFKWLKSLDVVPTIVAIREMAEEIRQAETQKILNKMSELPSGTREILECLTQAIINKLLHVPLMILKQEANSSNGRLYVETIRKLFNLDREIPTRYLPKDRTTEEAITRPKDSEREEEEDGPSH
;
A
#
# COMPACT_ATOMS: atom_id res chain seq x y z
N MET A 1 -36.24 -32.25 61.90
CA MET A 1 -36.38 -33.21 60.80
C MET A 1 -37.16 -32.49 59.71
N PHE A 2 -36.52 -32.11 58.60
CA PHE A 2 -37.19 -31.38 57.50
C PHE A 2 -37.58 -32.40 56.43
N LEU A 3 -38.88 -32.57 56.21
CA LEU A 3 -39.44 -33.46 55.19
C LEU A 3 -39.56 -32.64 53.91
N TYR A 4 -38.68 -32.88 52.94
CA TYR A 4 -38.81 -32.30 51.60
C TYR A 4 -39.79 -33.15 50.81
N ASN A 5 -40.88 -32.54 50.35
CA ASN A 5 -41.86 -33.20 49.49
C ASN A 5 -41.44 -33.12 48.02
N ILE A 6 -42.05 -33.96 47.18
CA ILE A 6 -41.81 -33.98 45.72
C ILE A 6 -42.05 -32.59 45.10
N ASP A 7 -42.95 -31.79 45.66
CA ASP A 7 -43.24 -30.42 45.26
C ASP A 7 -42.05 -29.46 45.49
N ASP A 8 -41.26 -29.66 46.56
CA ASP A 8 -40.09 -28.83 46.86
C ASP A 8 -38.96 -29.08 45.84
N LEU A 9 -38.81 -30.33 45.38
CA LEU A 9 -37.84 -30.67 44.33
C LEU A 9 -38.28 -30.13 42.97
N GLN A 10 -39.58 -30.11 42.68
CA GLN A 10 -40.11 -29.48 41.47
C GLN A 10 -39.83 -27.98 41.43
N GLN A 11 -39.98 -27.28 42.57
CA GLN A 11 -39.70 -25.84 42.67
C GLN A 11 -38.20 -25.53 42.45
N VAL A 12 -37.30 -26.37 42.97
CA VAL A 12 -35.85 -26.23 42.73
C VAL A 12 -35.48 -26.49 41.28
N VAL A 13 -36.11 -27.46 40.61
CA VAL A 13 -35.88 -27.74 39.19
C VAL A 13 -36.41 -26.60 38.31
N GLU A 14 -37.59 -26.06 38.61
CA GLU A 14 -38.15 -24.93 37.86
C GLU A 14 -37.31 -23.65 38.04
N SER A 15 -36.84 -23.39 39.27
CA SER A 15 -35.92 -22.30 39.58
C SER A 15 -34.59 -22.45 38.83
N ASN A 16 -33.99 -23.65 38.84
CA ASN A 16 -32.77 -23.94 38.08
C ASN A 16 -32.99 -23.77 36.57
N MET A 17 -34.14 -24.18 36.03
CA MET A 17 -34.45 -24.01 34.61
C MET A 17 -34.55 -22.52 34.24
N LYS A 18 -35.28 -21.72 35.04
CA LYS A 18 -35.38 -20.27 34.84
C LYS A 18 -34.00 -19.59 34.93
N GLN A 19 -33.16 -20.01 35.87
CA GLN A 19 -31.81 -19.50 36.02
C GLN A 19 -30.93 -19.87 34.81
N ARG A 20 -30.99 -21.12 34.33
CA ARG A 20 -30.29 -21.57 33.11
C ARG A 20 -30.72 -20.81 31.87
N LEU A 21 -32.02 -20.55 31.69
CA LEU A 21 -32.54 -19.75 30.57
C LEU A 21 -32.03 -18.31 30.62
N LYS A 22 -31.98 -17.71 31.82
CA LYS A 22 -31.45 -16.35 32.00
C LYS A 22 -29.95 -16.27 31.72
N GLU A 23 -29.17 -17.25 32.17
CA GLU A 23 -27.74 -17.33 31.85
C GLU A 23 -27.50 -17.62 30.37
N ALA A 24 -28.32 -18.45 29.72
CA ALA A 24 -28.26 -18.68 28.27
C ALA A 24 -28.52 -17.40 27.48
N ALA A 25 -29.55 -16.62 27.84
CA ALA A 25 -29.85 -15.35 27.17
C ALA A 25 -28.72 -14.30 27.33
N LYS A 26 -28.04 -14.29 28.48
CA LYS A 26 -26.84 -13.46 28.68
C LYS A 26 -25.68 -13.94 27.79
N ALA A 27 -25.46 -15.25 27.73
CA ALA A 27 -24.42 -15.83 26.88
C ALA A 27 -24.69 -15.53 25.40
N GLU A 28 -25.94 -15.62 24.94
CA GLU A 28 -26.33 -15.24 23.57
C GLU A 28 -26.04 -13.77 23.26
N THR A 29 -26.31 -12.87 24.21
CA THR A 29 -25.97 -11.44 24.07
C THR A 29 -24.47 -11.23 23.90
N ILE A 30 -23.67 -11.85 24.77
CA ILE A 30 -22.20 -11.75 24.71
C ILE A 30 -21.67 -12.30 23.38
N VAL A 31 -22.17 -13.46 22.94
CA VAL A 31 -21.78 -14.05 21.66
C VAL A 31 -22.14 -13.12 20.50
N ALA A 32 -23.31 -12.49 20.52
CA ALA A 32 -23.71 -11.54 19.48
C ALA A 32 -22.79 -10.30 19.42
N GLU A 33 -22.36 -9.78 20.56
CA GLU A 33 -21.40 -8.67 20.65
C GLU A 33 -20.01 -9.07 20.13
N GLU A 34 -19.52 -10.25 20.51
CA GLU A 34 -18.23 -10.78 20.05
C GLU A 34 -18.23 -11.06 18.54
N VAL A 35 -19.31 -11.62 18.01
CA VAL A 35 -19.48 -11.83 16.57
C VAL A 35 -19.43 -10.50 15.81
N GLN A 36 -20.07 -9.44 16.32
CA GLN A 36 -19.97 -8.11 15.70
C GLN A 36 -18.54 -7.56 15.73
N THR A 37 -17.82 -7.77 16.84
CA THR A 37 -16.42 -7.36 16.99
C THR A 37 -15.52 -8.10 16.01
N LEU A 38 -15.71 -9.42 15.88
CA LEU A 38 -15.02 -10.25 14.90
C LEU A 38 -15.29 -9.79 13.46
N PHE A 39 -16.53 -9.50 13.10
CA PHE A 39 -16.87 -9.00 11.76
C PHE A 39 -16.24 -7.63 11.47
N LYS A 40 -16.18 -6.74 12.45
CA LYS A 40 -15.45 -5.46 12.31
C LYS A 40 -13.95 -5.70 12.07
N TRP A 41 -13.35 -6.61 12.84
CA TRP A 41 -11.95 -6.98 12.66
C TRP A 41 -11.68 -7.62 11.29
N LEU A 42 -12.52 -8.55 10.82
CA LEU A 42 -12.38 -9.15 9.50
C LEU A 42 -12.47 -8.11 8.37
N LYS A 43 -13.44 -7.18 8.45
CA LYS A 43 -13.55 -6.06 7.49
C LYS A 43 -12.32 -5.15 7.50
N SER A 44 -11.67 -5.00 8.66
CA SER A 44 -10.42 -4.25 8.77
C SER A 44 -9.27 -4.85 7.96
N LEU A 45 -9.32 -6.16 7.67
CA LEU A 45 -8.27 -6.85 6.91
C LEU A 45 -8.37 -6.62 5.39
N ASP A 46 -9.54 -6.23 4.88
CA ASP A 46 -9.76 -6.00 3.44
C ASP A 46 -8.91 -4.84 2.88
N VAL A 47 -8.42 -3.94 3.73
CA VAL A 47 -7.56 -2.83 3.32
C VAL A 47 -6.09 -3.24 3.18
N VAL A 48 -5.67 -4.33 3.80
CA VAL A 48 -4.26 -4.77 3.85
C VAL A 48 -3.68 -5.00 2.45
N PRO A 49 -4.36 -5.71 1.52
CA PRO A 49 -3.86 -5.88 0.15
C PRO A 49 -3.68 -4.55 -0.59
N THR A 50 -4.54 -3.57 -0.32
CA THR A 50 -4.44 -2.22 -0.91
C THR A 50 -3.23 -1.47 -0.37
N ILE A 51 -2.96 -1.55 0.93
CA ILE A 51 -1.77 -0.94 1.55
C ILE A 51 -0.48 -1.55 0.97
N VAL A 52 -0.45 -2.87 0.79
CA VAL A 52 0.71 -3.57 0.19
C VAL A 52 0.95 -3.08 -1.24
N ALA A 53 -0.10 -3.06 -2.08
CA ALA A 53 0.02 -2.62 -3.47
C ALA A 53 0.52 -1.17 -3.60
N ILE A 54 0.09 -0.24 -2.72
CA ILE A 54 0.60 1.14 -2.70
C ILE A 54 2.10 1.18 -2.38
N ARG A 55 2.56 0.35 -1.42
CA ARG A 55 3.97 0.30 -1.04
C ARG A 55 4.83 -0.28 -2.15
N GLU A 56 4.37 -1.34 -2.81
CA GLU A 56 5.07 -1.96 -3.95
C GLU A 56 5.20 -0.95 -5.10
N MET A 57 4.11 -0.30 -5.50
CA MET A 57 4.13 0.75 -6.52
C MET A 57 5.11 1.89 -6.18
N ALA A 58 5.09 2.37 -4.93
CA ALA A 58 5.98 3.44 -4.51
C ALA A 58 7.46 3.00 -4.57
N GLU A 59 7.74 1.75 -4.18
CA GLU A 59 9.08 1.19 -4.22
C GLU A 59 9.59 0.98 -5.65
N GLU A 60 8.73 0.49 -6.56
CA GLU A 60 9.06 0.38 -7.99
C GLU A 60 9.45 1.74 -8.58
N ILE A 61 8.67 2.79 -8.30
CA ILE A 61 8.99 4.15 -8.75
C ILE A 61 10.31 4.61 -8.14
N ARG A 62 10.52 4.37 -6.83
CA ARG A 62 11.75 4.74 -6.13
C ARG A 62 12.98 4.13 -6.78
N GLN A 63 12.94 2.83 -7.04
CA GLN A 63 14.04 2.08 -7.62
C GLN A 63 14.31 2.52 -9.06
N ALA A 64 13.26 2.71 -9.86
CA ALA A 64 13.38 3.18 -11.24
C ALA A 64 14.06 4.57 -11.30
N GLU A 65 13.63 5.51 -10.46
CA GLU A 65 14.22 6.86 -10.45
C GLU A 65 15.63 6.87 -9.84
N THR A 66 15.86 6.12 -8.77
CA THR A 66 17.19 5.99 -8.16
C THR A 66 18.18 5.42 -9.18
N GLN A 67 17.80 4.36 -9.90
CA GLN A 67 18.65 3.76 -10.91
C GLN A 67 18.91 4.71 -12.09
N LYS A 68 17.92 5.49 -12.54
CA LYS A 68 18.13 6.52 -13.58
C LYS A 68 19.16 7.56 -13.18
N ILE A 69 19.10 8.04 -11.93
CA ILE A 69 20.08 9.03 -11.43
C ILE A 69 21.46 8.39 -11.31
N LEU A 70 21.55 7.17 -10.76
CA LEU A 70 22.82 6.43 -10.66
C LEU A 70 23.45 6.19 -12.05
N ASN A 71 22.66 5.88 -13.07
CA ASN A 71 23.15 5.70 -14.44
C ASN A 71 23.65 7.01 -15.08
N LYS A 72 23.15 8.17 -14.64
CA LYS A 72 23.58 9.49 -15.13
C LYS A 72 24.84 10.00 -14.42
N MET A 73 25.19 9.42 -13.28
CA MET A 73 26.41 9.75 -12.54
C MET A 73 27.55 8.86 -13.04
N SER A 74 28.42 9.41 -13.90
CA SER A 74 29.59 8.70 -14.45
C SER A 74 30.65 8.36 -13.39
N GLU A 75 30.73 9.16 -12.32
CA GLU A 75 31.58 8.90 -11.16
C GLU A 75 30.74 9.02 -9.89
N LEU A 76 30.67 7.94 -9.12
CA LEU A 76 29.98 7.89 -7.84
C LEU A 76 31.02 7.88 -6.72
N PRO A 77 31.13 8.94 -5.91
CA PRO A 77 31.91 8.89 -4.69
C PRO A 77 31.48 7.70 -3.81
N SER A 78 32.43 7.11 -3.09
CA SER A 78 32.15 5.98 -2.20
C SER A 78 31.03 6.33 -1.21
N GLY A 79 29.99 5.50 -1.12
CA GLY A 79 28.85 5.69 -0.22
C GLY A 79 27.73 6.60 -0.75
N THR A 80 27.88 7.28 -1.89
CA THR A 80 26.80 8.12 -2.46
C THR A 80 25.55 7.31 -2.79
N ARG A 81 25.71 6.07 -3.25
CA ARG A 81 24.59 5.15 -3.51
C ARG A 81 23.77 4.90 -2.25
N GLU A 82 24.42 4.55 -1.15
CA GLU A 82 23.76 4.23 0.12
C GLU A 82 23.03 5.44 0.70
N ILE A 83 23.64 6.63 0.61
CA ILE A 83 23.01 7.89 1.04
C ILE A 83 21.76 8.18 0.21
N LEU A 84 21.82 7.99 -1.12
CA LEU A 84 20.69 8.22 -2.01
C LEU A 84 19.53 7.23 -1.76
N GLU A 85 19.86 5.95 -1.56
CA GLU A 85 18.89 4.92 -1.19
C GLU A 85 18.21 5.28 0.16
N CYS A 86 19.00 5.65 1.17
CA CYS A 86 18.46 6.07 2.48
C CYS A 86 17.55 7.30 2.38
N LEU A 87 17.97 8.31 1.61
CA LEU A 87 17.20 9.54 1.42
C LEU A 87 15.86 9.26 0.74
N THR A 88 15.90 8.54 -0.39
CA THR A 88 14.68 8.23 -1.16
C THR A 88 13.72 7.35 -0.35
N GLN A 89 14.24 6.36 0.38
CA GLN A 89 13.44 5.55 1.29
C GLN A 89 12.80 6.38 2.40
N ALA A 90 13.55 7.31 3.00
CA ALA A 90 13.04 8.18 4.05
C ALA A 90 11.91 9.10 3.54
N ILE A 91 12.03 9.61 2.31
CA ILE A 91 10.99 10.42 1.67
C ILE A 91 9.72 9.59 1.46
N ILE A 92 9.83 8.39 0.88
CA ILE A 92 8.66 7.53 0.65
C ILE A 92 8.00 7.14 1.97
N ASN A 93 8.79 6.74 2.97
CA ASN A 93 8.25 6.39 4.28
C ASN A 93 7.48 7.56 4.91
N LYS A 94 7.99 8.78 4.83
CA LYS A 94 7.32 9.98 5.34
C LYS A 94 6.05 10.31 4.55
N LEU A 95 6.10 10.22 3.22
CA LEU A 95 4.94 10.49 2.36
C LEU A 95 3.81 9.48 2.58
N LEU A 96 4.15 8.19 2.74
CA LEU A 96 3.16 7.12 2.89
C LEU A 96 2.67 6.92 4.33
N HIS A 97 3.38 7.45 5.34
CA HIS A 97 3.01 7.24 6.73
C HIS A 97 1.56 7.70 7.03
N VAL A 98 1.27 8.97 6.74
CA VAL A 98 -0.04 9.57 7.07
C VAL A 98 -1.17 9.00 6.20
N PRO A 99 -1.06 8.92 4.86
CA PRO A 99 -2.14 8.40 4.03
C PRO A 99 -2.49 6.93 4.33
N LEU A 100 -1.49 6.07 4.57
CA LEU A 100 -1.74 4.67 4.91
C LEU A 100 -2.35 4.50 6.30
N MET A 101 -1.97 5.36 7.25
CA MET A 101 -2.59 5.40 8.57
C MET A 101 -4.07 5.79 8.48
N ILE A 102 -4.39 6.85 7.74
CA ILE A 102 -5.78 7.30 7.52
C ILE A 102 -6.57 6.21 6.79
N LEU A 103 -6.00 5.59 5.75
CA LEU A 103 -6.62 4.50 5.02
C LEU A 103 -6.99 3.32 5.93
N LYS A 104 -6.09 2.93 6.85
CA LYS A 104 -6.38 1.88 7.84
C LYS A 104 -7.47 2.27 8.83
N GLN A 105 -7.55 3.55 9.21
CA GLN A 105 -8.60 4.05 10.10
C GLN A 105 -9.96 4.09 9.39
N GLU A 106 -10.01 4.65 8.19
CA GLU A 106 -11.23 4.79 7.40
C GLU A 106 -11.78 3.45 6.91
N ALA A 107 -10.92 2.45 6.68
CA ALA A 107 -11.38 1.10 6.34
C ALA A 107 -12.30 0.49 7.42
N ASN A 108 -12.19 0.95 8.67
CA ASN A 108 -13.04 0.52 9.79
C ASN A 108 -14.32 1.36 9.96
N SER A 109 -14.50 2.43 9.17
CA SER A 109 -15.67 3.27 9.23
C SER A 109 -16.85 2.67 8.46
N SER A 110 -18.05 3.19 8.66
CA SER A 110 -19.26 2.76 7.95
C SER A 110 -19.13 2.86 6.42
N ASN A 111 -18.26 3.76 5.93
CA ASN A 111 -18.00 3.99 4.50
C ASN A 111 -16.66 3.39 4.03
N GLY A 112 -16.00 2.57 4.85
CA GLY A 112 -14.64 2.09 4.57
C GLY A 112 -14.46 1.42 3.21
N ARG A 113 -15.46 0.65 2.75
CA ARG A 113 -15.42 0.00 1.43
C ARG A 113 -15.32 1.01 0.28
N LEU A 114 -16.14 2.06 0.29
CA LEU A 114 -16.12 3.11 -0.74
C LEU A 114 -14.81 3.89 -0.70
N TYR A 115 -14.29 4.15 0.51
CA TYR A 115 -13.01 4.83 0.68
C TYR A 115 -11.85 4.00 0.09
N VAL A 116 -11.77 2.71 0.42
CA VAL A 116 -10.78 1.78 -0.14
C VAL A 116 -10.88 1.71 -1.65
N GLU A 117 -12.09 1.56 -2.21
CA GLU A 117 -12.29 1.53 -3.67
C GLU A 117 -11.85 2.84 -4.35
N THR A 118 -12.13 3.98 -3.73
CA THR A 118 -11.70 5.29 -4.24
C THR A 118 -10.18 5.41 -4.27
N ILE A 119 -9.51 4.96 -3.20
CA ILE A 119 -8.04 4.95 -3.13
C ILE A 119 -7.45 3.99 -4.16
N ARG A 120 -8.03 2.79 -4.35
CA ARG A 120 -7.60 1.86 -5.40
C ARG A 120 -7.69 2.49 -6.79
N LYS A 121 -8.76 3.23 -7.08
CA LYS A 121 -8.91 3.98 -8.33
C LYS A 121 -7.92 5.14 -8.46
N LEU A 122 -7.71 5.91 -7.39
CA LEU A 122 -6.78 7.05 -7.38
C LEU A 122 -5.34 6.62 -7.69
N PHE A 123 -4.91 5.52 -7.08
CA PHE A 123 -3.60 4.92 -7.34
C PHE A 123 -3.62 3.96 -8.53
N ASN A 124 -4.74 3.80 -9.22
CA ASN A 124 -4.92 2.89 -10.35
C ASN A 124 -4.40 1.47 -10.06
N LEU A 125 -4.65 0.94 -8.86
CA LEU A 125 -4.16 -0.38 -8.41
C LEU A 125 -4.92 -1.56 -9.05
N ASP A 126 -5.99 -1.28 -9.78
CA ASP A 126 -6.83 -2.27 -10.48
C ASP A 126 -6.49 -2.39 -11.98
N ARG A 127 -5.54 -1.59 -12.49
CA ARG A 127 -5.08 -1.66 -13.88
C ARG A 127 -3.56 -1.54 -13.93
N GLU A 128 -2.93 -2.25 -14.87
CA GLU A 128 -1.51 -2.07 -15.20
C GLU A 128 -1.20 -0.58 -15.36
N ILE A 129 -0.16 -0.12 -14.66
CA ILE A 129 0.26 1.28 -14.63
C ILE A 129 0.52 1.74 -16.07
N PRO A 130 -0.18 2.76 -16.59
CA PRO A 130 0.11 3.27 -17.93
C PRO A 130 1.55 3.78 -17.97
N THR A 131 2.34 3.24 -18.90
CA THR A 131 3.75 3.56 -19.22
C THR A 131 4.04 5.06 -19.37
N ARG A 132 3.01 5.91 -19.43
CA ARG A 132 3.11 7.37 -19.54
C ARG A 132 3.60 8.09 -18.28
N TYR A 133 3.54 7.45 -17.11
CA TYR A 133 4.11 7.99 -15.87
C TYR A 133 5.58 7.60 -15.64
N LEU A 134 6.15 6.74 -16.50
CA LEU A 134 7.59 6.52 -16.54
C LEU A 134 8.23 7.74 -17.23
N PRO A 135 9.24 8.38 -16.61
CA PRO A 135 9.98 9.44 -17.28
C PRO A 135 10.50 8.95 -18.63
N LYS A 136 10.06 9.64 -19.69
CA LYS A 136 10.67 9.53 -21.02
C LYS A 136 12.10 10.04 -20.89
N ASP A 137 13.08 9.16 -21.04
CA ASP A 137 14.45 9.61 -21.22
C ASP A 137 14.50 10.55 -22.42
N ARG A 138 14.91 11.79 -22.18
CA ARG A 138 15.11 12.84 -23.19
C ARG A 138 16.39 12.63 -24.01
N THR A 139 16.81 11.40 -24.24
CA THR A 139 18.06 11.13 -24.94
C THR A 139 17.97 9.83 -25.74
N THR A 140 17.28 9.87 -26.88
CA THR A 140 17.52 8.87 -27.94
C THR A 140 17.24 9.36 -29.36
N GLU A 141 17.07 10.67 -29.60
CA GLU A 141 16.88 11.20 -30.96
C GLU A 141 18.07 11.99 -31.55
N GLU A 142 19.18 12.20 -30.82
CA GLU A 142 20.38 12.86 -31.38
C GLU A 142 21.53 11.91 -31.75
N ALA A 143 21.30 10.59 -31.77
CA ALA A 143 22.34 9.61 -32.10
C ALA A 143 22.09 8.85 -33.40
N ILE A 144 21.61 9.51 -34.46
CA ILE A 144 21.85 9.08 -35.85
C ILE A 144 22.23 10.29 -36.71
N THR A 145 23.44 10.80 -36.50
CA THR A 145 24.40 11.19 -37.55
C THR A 145 25.70 11.61 -36.85
N ARG A 146 26.66 10.68 -36.78
CA ARG A 146 28.03 10.98 -36.36
C ARG A 146 28.63 12.04 -37.29
N PRO A 147 29.35 13.05 -36.78
CA PRO A 147 30.38 13.72 -37.55
C PRO A 147 31.56 12.73 -37.66
N LYS A 148 32.09 12.56 -38.88
CA LYS A 148 33.47 12.10 -39.05
C LYS A 148 34.33 13.35 -39.10
N ASP A 149 35.28 13.43 -38.16
CA ASP A 149 36.24 14.51 -38.06
C ASP A 149 37.12 14.65 -39.30
N SER A 150 37.45 15.92 -39.56
CA SER A 150 38.71 16.45 -40.05
C SER A 150 39.29 15.93 -41.37
N GLU A 151 39.25 16.79 -42.39
CA GLU A 151 40.47 17.30 -43.03
C GLU A 151 40.22 18.77 -43.43
N ARG A 152 40.94 19.66 -42.75
CA ARG A 152 41.16 21.07 -43.11
C ARG A 152 42.51 21.08 -43.79
N GLU A 153 42.61 21.64 -44.99
CA GLU A 153 43.78 22.32 -45.57
C GLU A 153 43.27 22.98 -46.87
N GLU A 154 43.07 24.30 -46.84
CA GLU A 154 43.98 25.34 -47.40
C GLU A 154 43.85 25.42 -48.93
N GLU A 155 43.12 26.40 -49.46
CA GLU A 155 43.59 27.73 -49.91
C GLU A 155 44.43 27.73 -51.21
N GLU A 156 43.93 28.53 -52.16
CA GLU A 156 44.64 29.26 -53.23
C GLU A 156 45.27 28.53 -54.46
N ASP A 157 44.64 28.84 -55.61
CA ASP A 157 45.22 29.46 -56.82
C ASP A 157 45.80 28.62 -57.99
N GLY A 158 45.30 28.99 -59.18
CA GLY A 158 45.95 28.87 -60.50
C GLY A 158 45.51 27.75 -61.46
N PRO A 159 45.52 27.95 -62.81
CA PRO A 159 45.30 29.18 -63.57
C PRO A 159 44.33 29.01 -64.78
N SER A 160 44.03 30.15 -65.41
CA SER A 160 43.49 30.44 -66.74
C SER A 160 43.29 29.31 -67.76
N HIS A 161 42.11 29.31 -68.40
CA HIS A 161 42.02 29.24 -69.86
C HIS A 161 40.76 29.92 -70.41
#